data_AF-A0A1S9TKJ2-F1
#
_entry.id   AF-A0A1S9TKJ2-F1
#
_cell.length_a   1.000
_cell.length_b   1.000
_cell.length_c   1.000
_cell.angle_alpha   90.00
_cell.angle_beta   90.00
_cell.angle_gamma   90.00
#
_symmetry.space_group_name_H-M   'P 1'
#
loop_
_entity.id
_entity.type
_entity.pdbx_description
1 polymer ?
#
loop_
_entity_poly.entity_id
_entity_poly.type
_entity_poly.pdbx_seq_one_letter_code
_entity_poly.pdbx_strand_id
1 'polypeptide(L)'
;MWKNPILEIEDILKSVNFNLNTPATDSEVQKLREHAKEKFNVDLPSEFEEFLKIINGLDFGGLVIYGVDPSLLETERNEPICGFIDTNEIWYENEFQKEYLFFGDSSIAWFCKNLSDGTYLELDKPSGTVMKTYNDFNTMLEEALKTALL
;
A
#
# COMPACT_ATOMS: atom_id res chain seq x y z
N MET A 1 0.95 -6.55 -15.52
CA MET A 1 1.97 -6.65 -14.46
C MET A 1 2.19 -5.26 -13.88
N TRP A 2 1.95 -5.06 -12.59
CA TRP A 2 2.06 -3.76 -11.90
C TRP A 2 3.43 -3.06 -12.05
N LYS A 3 4.50 -3.82 -12.33
CA LYS A 3 5.85 -3.29 -12.55
C LYS A 3 5.96 -2.33 -13.74
N ASN A 4 5.13 -2.48 -14.78
CA ASN A 4 5.19 -1.60 -15.96
C ASN A 4 4.77 -0.16 -15.60
N PRO A 5 3.60 0.07 -14.96
CA PRO A 5 3.26 1.39 -14.43
C PRO A 5 4.34 2.01 -13.54
N ILE A 6 5.06 1.21 -12.73
CA ILE A 6 6.15 1.74 -11.89
C ILE A 6 7.30 2.31 -12.71
N LEU A 7 7.68 1.69 -13.83
CA LEU A 7 8.71 2.22 -14.71
C LEU A 7 8.28 3.56 -15.32
N GLU A 8 7.02 3.68 -15.73
CA GLU A 8 6.47 4.94 -16.26
C GLU A 8 6.46 6.04 -15.18
N ILE A 9 6.05 5.71 -13.95
CA ILE A 9 6.10 6.62 -12.80
C ILE A 9 7.55 7.04 -12.51
N GLU A 10 8.50 6.11 -12.57
CA GLU A 10 9.93 6.40 -12.35
C GLU A 10 10.46 7.44 -13.37
N ASP A 11 10.12 7.26 -14.66
CA ASP A 11 10.51 8.19 -15.71
C ASP A 11 9.92 9.59 -15.49
N ILE A 12 8.65 9.66 -15.06
CA ILE A 12 7.98 10.93 -14.72
C ILE A 12 8.69 11.60 -13.53
N LEU A 13 8.92 10.87 -12.44
CA LEU A 13 9.58 11.41 -11.24
C LEU A 13 10.98 11.93 -11.57
N LYS A 14 11.77 11.17 -12.34
CA LYS A 14 13.11 11.57 -12.78
C LYS A 14 13.08 12.84 -13.63
N SER A 15 12.05 13.02 -14.47
CA SER A 15 11.90 14.24 -15.29
C SER A 15 11.72 15.51 -14.45
N VAL A 16 11.30 15.37 -13.19
CA VAL A 16 11.11 16.47 -12.23
C VAL A 16 12.10 16.42 -11.05
N ASN A 17 13.20 15.67 -11.17
CA ASN A 17 14.25 15.48 -10.14
C ASN A 17 13.77 14.83 -8.83
N PHE A 18 12.74 14.00 -8.90
CA PHE A 18 12.32 13.10 -7.83
C PHE A 18 12.73 11.66 -8.17
N ASN A 19 12.74 10.80 -7.15
CA ASN A 19 13.01 9.36 -7.32
C ASN A 19 11.91 8.56 -6.63
N LEU A 20 11.76 7.30 -7.04
CA LEU A 20 11.00 6.32 -6.28
C LEU A 20 11.63 6.11 -4.90
N ASN A 21 10.81 5.69 -3.94
CA ASN A 21 11.26 5.36 -2.59
C ASN A 21 12.25 4.20 -2.62
N THR A 22 13.26 4.27 -1.75
CA THR A 22 14.26 3.25 -1.57
C THR A 22 13.58 1.94 -1.17
N PRO A 23 13.95 0.79 -1.77
CA PRO A 23 13.42 -0.52 -1.40
C PRO A 23 13.50 -0.80 0.11
N ALA A 24 12.54 -1.54 0.64
CA ALA A 24 12.63 -2.09 1.98
C ALA A 24 13.59 -3.29 1.99
N THR A 25 14.41 -3.42 3.04
CA THR A 25 15.27 -4.59 3.22
C THR A 25 14.45 -5.81 3.69
N ASP A 26 14.99 -7.02 3.55
CA ASP A 26 14.34 -8.22 4.07
C ASP A 26 14.06 -8.15 5.57
N SER A 27 14.95 -7.50 6.34
CA SER A 27 14.81 -7.28 7.78
C SER A 27 13.69 -6.29 8.10
N GLU A 28 13.57 -5.19 7.34
CA GLU A 28 12.49 -4.22 7.49
C GLU A 28 11.11 -4.84 7.16
N VAL A 29 11.03 -5.62 6.08
CA VAL A 29 9.80 -6.34 5.73
C VAL A 29 9.47 -7.42 6.76
N GLN A 30 10.47 -8.11 7.31
CA GLN A 30 10.27 -9.08 8.40
C GLN A 30 9.70 -8.41 9.65
N LYS A 31 10.23 -7.25 10.06
CA LYS A 31 9.67 -6.47 11.18
C LYS A 31 8.23 -6.06 10.90
N LEU A 32 7.93 -5.58 9.69
CA LEU A 32 6.57 -5.22 9.32
C LEU A 32 5.62 -6.42 9.43
N ARG A 33 6.04 -7.60 8.95
CA ARG A 33 5.26 -8.85 9.06
C ARG A 33 4.97 -9.21 10.51
N GLU A 34 5.98 -9.15 11.37
CA GLU A 34 5.83 -9.40 12.82
C GLU A 34 4.82 -8.44 13.45
N HIS A 35 4.92 -7.14 13.14
CA HIS A 35 4.01 -6.13 13.70
C HIS A 35 2.58 -6.26 13.16
N ALA A 36 2.41 -6.59 11.88
CA ALA A 36 1.09 -6.87 11.30
C ALA A 36 0.43 -8.09 11.99
N LYS A 37 1.23 -9.12 12.29
CA LYS A 37 0.76 -10.30 13.03
C LYS A 37 0.40 -9.96 14.48
N GLU A 38 1.23 -9.19 15.17
CA GLU A 38 1.01 -8.82 16.57
C GLU A 38 -0.19 -7.88 16.75
N LYS A 39 -0.31 -6.86 15.89
CA LYS A 39 -1.35 -5.81 16.04
C LYS A 39 -2.69 -6.21 15.44
N PHE A 40 -2.67 -6.88 14.28
CA PHE A 40 -3.90 -7.15 13.52
C PHE A 40 -4.22 -8.63 13.39
N ASN A 41 -3.32 -9.53 13.84
CA ASN A 41 -3.44 -10.97 13.65
C ASN A 41 -3.60 -11.39 12.17
N VAL A 42 -2.94 -10.65 11.27
CA VAL A 42 -2.97 -10.90 9.82
C VAL A 42 -1.60 -11.34 9.31
N ASP A 43 -1.61 -12.15 8.25
CA ASP A 43 -0.41 -12.45 7.47
C ASP A 43 -0.38 -11.53 6.25
N LEU A 44 0.77 -10.89 6.00
CA LEU A 44 0.94 -10.02 4.84
C LEU A 44 0.91 -10.84 3.53
N PRO A 45 0.25 -10.34 2.47
CA PRO A 45 0.36 -10.93 1.15
C PRO A 45 1.81 -10.90 0.65
N SER A 46 2.29 -12.01 0.09
CA SER A 46 3.64 -12.10 -0.47
C SER A 46 3.90 -11.08 -1.59
N GLU A 47 2.87 -10.74 -2.33
CA GLU A 47 2.89 -9.77 -3.42
C GLU A 47 3.07 -8.34 -2.91
N PHE A 48 2.52 -8.02 -1.74
CA PHE A 48 2.76 -6.74 -1.08
C PHE A 48 4.18 -6.67 -0.55
N GLU A 49 4.70 -7.76 0.04
CA GLU A 49 6.11 -7.82 0.44
C GLU A 49 7.06 -7.68 -0.76
N GLU A 50 6.74 -8.29 -1.90
CA GLU A 50 7.50 -8.12 -3.14
C GLU A 50 7.50 -6.65 -3.60
N PHE A 51 6.34 -5.99 -3.55
CA PHE A 51 6.22 -4.57 -3.85
C PHE A 51 7.15 -3.74 -2.96
N LEU A 52 7.11 -3.92 -1.64
CA LEU A 52 7.94 -3.18 -0.68
C LEU A 52 9.45 -3.35 -0.91
N LYS A 53 9.86 -4.56 -1.33
CA LYS A 53 11.27 -4.86 -1.67
C LYS A 53 11.70 -4.32 -3.03
N ILE A 54 10.79 -3.78 -3.81
CA ILE A 54 11.08 -3.08 -5.07
C ILE A 54 10.98 -1.56 -4.86
N ILE A 55 9.96 -1.09 -4.13
CA ILE A 55 9.74 0.29 -3.74
C ILE A 55 9.02 0.34 -2.39
N ASN A 56 9.56 1.03 -1.40
CA ASN A 56 8.96 1.08 -0.07
C ASN A 56 7.83 2.12 0.00
N GLY A 57 6.64 1.71 -0.42
CA GLY A 57 5.49 2.61 -0.56
C GLY A 57 5.61 3.53 -1.77
N LEU A 58 4.54 4.27 -2.03
CA LEU A 58 4.43 5.21 -3.13
C LEU A 58 3.49 6.35 -2.77
N ASP A 59 3.85 7.58 -3.11
CA ASP A 59 2.96 8.74 -3.14
C ASP A 59 3.10 9.39 -4.53
N PHE A 60 2.11 9.19 -5.39
CA PHE A 60 2.13 9.65 -6.77
C PHE A 60 0.73 9.90 -7.32
N GLY A 61 0.50 11.05 -7.95
CA GLY A 61 -0.77 11.33 -8.64
C GLY A 61 -2.01 11.28 -7.74
N GLY A 62 -1.85 11.51 -6.44
CA GLY A 62 -2.94 11.37 -5.46
C GLY A 62 -3.26 9.92 -5.07
N LEU A 63 -2.48 8.94 -5.53
CA LEU A 63 -2.45 7.57 -5.03
C LEU A 63 -1.34 7.43 -3.98
N VAL A 64 -1.70 6.87 -2.83
CA VAL A 64 -0.78 6.46 -1.78
C VAL A 64 -0.83 4.94 -1.65
N ILE A 65 0.29 4.25 -1.85
CA ILE A 65 0.47 2.85 -1.46
C ILE A 65 1.35 2.82 -0.23
N TYR A 66 0.90 2.14 0.83
CA TYR A 66 1.58 2.15 2.11
C TYR A 66 2.90 1.40 2.07
N GLY A 67 3.88 1.90 2.82
CA GLY A 67 5.20 1.33 2.98
C GLY A 67 5.40 0.69 4.36
N VAL A 68 6.60 0.17 4.59
CA VAL A 68 7.10 -0.13 5.94
C VAL A 68 7.13 1.17 6.74
N ASP A 69 6.50 1.14 7.91
CA ASP A 69 6.43 2.28 8.82
C ASP A 69 7.82 2.85 9.14
N PRO A 70 7.99 4.19 9.14
CA PRO A 70 9.29 4.82 9.40
C PRO A 70 9.97 4.35 10.69
N SER A 71 9.20 3.99 11.72
CA SER A 71 9.68 3.47 13.01
C SER A 71 10.31 2.07 12.92
N LEU A 72 10.06 1.34 11.84
CA LEU A 72 10.56 -0.02 11.60
C LEU A 72 11.77 -0.06 10.66
N LEU A 73 12.10 1.07 10.03
CA LEU A 73 13.25 1.20 9.12
C LEU A 73 14.57 1.07 9.88
N GLU A 74 15.58 0.53 9.20
CA GLU A 74 16.95 0.40 9.75
C GLU A 74 17.71 1.72 9.72
N THR A 75 17.35 2.59 8.78
CA THR A 75 17.91 3.93 8.61
C THR A 75 16.78 4.93 8.38
N GLU A 76 16.96 6.14 8.92
CA GLU A 76 16.03 7.24 8.66
C GLU A 76 16.09 7.63 7.18
N ARG A 77 14.92 7.79 6.56
CA ARG A 77 14.77 8.17 5.15
C ARG A 77 13.91 9.43 5.08
N ASN A 78 14.32 10.41 4.28
CA ASN A 78 13.54 11.62 4.02
C ASN A 78 12.46 11.42 2.93
N GLU A 79 12.11 10.16 2.64
CA GLU A 79 11.16 9.78 1.60
C GLU A 79 9.73 9.88 2.15
N PRO A 80 8.74 10.30 1.33
CA PRO A 80 7.35 10.34 1.76
C PRO A 80 6.80 8.91 1.84
N ILE A 81 6.86 8.33 3.05
CA ILE A 81 6.37 6.98 3.33
C ILE A 81 5.20 7.08 4.30
N CYS A 82 4.01 6.74 3.82
CA CYS A 82 2.87 6.46 4.68
C CYS A 82 2.99 5.02 5.20
N GLY A 83 3.15 4.86 6.52
CA GLY A 83 3.35 3.56 7.16
C GLY A 83 2.10 2.69 7.12
N PHE A 84 2.27 1.41 6.81
CA PHE A 84 1.19 0.44 6.71
C PHE A 84 0.50 0.20 8.07
N ILE A 85 1.26 0.04 9.15
CA ILE A 85 0.70 -0.18 10.48
C ILE A 85 -0.01 1.08 10.97
N ASP A 86 0.69 2.21 10.97
CA ASP A 86 0.18 3.48 11.49
C ASP A 86 -1.10 3.89 10.75
N THR A 87 -1.13 3.71 9.43
CA THR A 87 -2.31 4.08 8.63
C THR A 87 -3.49 3.12 8.84
N ASN A 88 -3.26 1.82 8.98
CA ASN A 88 -4.34 0.89 9.34
C ASN A 88 -4.89 1.16 10.75
N GLU A 89 -4.06 1.56 11.71
CA GLU A 89 -4.53 1.95 13.05
C GLU A 89 -5.47 3.16 12.99
N ILE A 90 -5.17 4.15 12.14
CA ILE A 90 -6.04 5.30 11.91
C ILE A 90 -7.39 4.85 11.33
N TRP A 91 -7.40 4.00 10.31
CA TRP A 91 -8.65 3.47 9.76
C TRP A 91 -9.44 2.67 10.80
N TYR A 92 -8.75 1.90 11.64
CA TYR A 92 -9.38 1.07 12.66
C TYR A 92 -9.98 1.86 13.84
N GLU A 93 -9.79 3.18 13.90
CA GLU A 93 -10.59 4.04 14.78
C GLU A 93 -12.10 3.94 14.46
N ASN A 94 -12.44 3.58 13.23
CA ASN A 94 -13.79 3.16 12.85
C ASN A 94 -13.92 1.63 12.93
N GLU A 95 -14.75 1.13 13.85
CA GLU A 95 -14.97 -0.31 14.04
C GLU A 95 -15.40 -1.04 12.76
N PHE A 96 -16.16 -0.40 11.86
CA PHE A 96 -16.55 -1.00 10.58
C PHE A 96 -15.37 -1.21 9.63
N GLN A 97 -14.31 -0.44 9.77
CA GLN A 97 -13.12 -0.55 8.91
C GLN A 97 -12.19 -1.69 9.34
N LYS A 98 -12.35 -2.23 10.56
CA LYS A 98 -11.57 -3.38 11.05
C LYS A 98 -11.84 -4.68 10.29
N GLU A 99 -12.86 -4.73 9.44
CA GLU A 99 -13.13 -5.86 8.55
C GLU A 99 -12.15 -5.91 7.36
N TYR A 100 -11.35 -4.86 7.14
CA TYR A 100 -10.48 -4.70 5.98
C TYR A 100 -9.03 -4.47 6.38
N LEU A 101 -8.10 -4.99 5.60
CA LEU A 101 -6.69 -4.65 5.66
C LEU A 101 -6.35 -3.69 4.51
N PHE A 102 -5.98 -2.46 4.81
CA PHE A 102 -5.74 -1.41 3.83
C PHE A 102 -4.28 -1.41 3.36
N PHE A 103 -4.08 -1.33 2.05
CA PHE A 103 -2.74 -1.27 1.43
C PHE A 103 -2.43 0.09 0.80
N GLY A 104 -3.46 0.91 0.62
CA GLY A 104 -3.33 2.22 0.03
C GLY A 104 -4.67 2.92 -0.07
N ASP A 105 -4.61 4.20 -0.42
CA ASP A 105 -5.78 5.00 -0.69
C ASP A 105 -5.49 6.08 -1.71
N SER A 106 -6.56 6.62 -2.29
CA SER A 106 -6.53 7.81 -3.11
C SER A 106 -7.43 8.88 -2.51
N SER A 107 -7.57 10.00 -3.23
CA SER A 107 -8.54 11.04 -2.88
C SER A 107 -9.99 10.54 -2.75
N ILE A 108 -10.36 9.47 -3.45
CA ILE A 108 -11.75 8.98 -3.54
C ILE A 108 -11.94 7.49 -3.21
N ALA A 109 -10.86 6.73 -2.99
CA ALA A 109 -10.97 5.29 -2.80
C ALA A 109 -9.97 4.73 -1.78
N TRP A 110 -10.35 3.62 -1.16
CA TRP A 110 -9.46 2.75 -0.40
C TRP A 110 -9.18 1.47 -1.18
N PHE A 111 -7.95 0.97 -1.11
CA PHE A 111 -7.53 -0.30 -1.70
C PHE A 111 -7.18 -1.29 -0.59
N CYS A 112 -8.00 -2.32 -0.42
CA CYS A 112 -7.93 -3.18 0.75
C CYS A 112 -8.25 -4.64 0.46
N LYS A 113 -7.97 -5.51 1.42
CA LYS A 113 -8.41 -6.91 1.45
C LYS A 113 -9.48 -7.07 2.52
N ASN A 114 -10.61 -7.67 2.18
CA ASN A 114 -11.59 -8.13 3.16
C ASN A 114 -11.01 -9.29 3.96
N LEU A 115 -10.95 -9.17 5.28
CA LEU A 115 -10.35 -10.16 6.17
C LEU A 115 -11.23 -11.41 6.35
N SER A 116 -12.54 -11.31 6.10
CA SER A 116 -13.48 -12.41 6.28
C SER A 116 -13.40 -13.47 5.17
N ASP A 117 -13.24 -13.03 3.91
CA ASP A 117 -13.24 -13.90 2.74
C ASP A 117 -11.95 -13.82 1.89
N GLY A 118 -11.06 -12.88 2.22
CA GLY A 118 -9.78 -12.69 1.55
C GLY A 118 -9.83 -11.92 0.23
N THR A 119 -10.99 -11.38 -0.14
CA THR A 119 -11.21 -10.68 -1.41
C THR A 119 -10.54 -9.31 -1.43
N TYR A 120 -9.92 -8.93 -2.55
CA TYR A 120 -9.35 -7.59 -2.75
C TYR A 120 -10.39 -6.64 -3.33
N LEU A 121 -10.45 -5.42 -2.80
CA LEU A 121 -11.52 -4.46 -3.04
C LEU A 121 -10.98 -3.05 -3.24
N GLU A 122 -11.65 -2.32 -4.11
CA GLU A 122 -11.64 -0.86 -4.11
C GLU A 122 -12.96 -0.38 -3.52
N LEU A 123 -12.87 0.42 -2.48
CA LEU A 123 -14.02 0.98 -1.76
C LEU A 123 -14.08 2.49 -1.96
N ASP A 124 -15.27 3.04 -2.16
CA ASP A 124 -15.49 4.48 -2.16
C ASP A 124 -15.12 5.08 -0.80
N LYS A 125 -14.31 6.14 -0.82
CA LYS A 125 -13.97 6.94 0.34
C LYS A 125 -14.82 8.23 0.29
N PRO A 126 -15.75 8.45 1.25
CA PRO A 126 -15.74 7.90 2.61
C PRO A 126 -16.77 6.78 2.86
N SER A 127 -17.61 6.40 1.90
CA SER A 127 -18.81 5.59 2.21
C SER A 127 -18.53 4.11 2.53
N GLY A 128 -17.39 3.58 2.10
CA GLY A 128 -17.06 2.15 2.18
C GLY A 128 -17.82 1.30 1.14
N THR A 129 -18.53 1.93 0.20
CA THR A 129 -19.27 1.20 -0.85
C THR A 129 -18.27 0.50 -1.77
N VAL A 130 -18.48 -0.78 -2.05
CA VAL A 130 -17.64 -1.52 -3.00
C VAL A 130 -17.78 -0.91 -4.40
N MET A 131 -16.69 -0.38 -4.93
CA MET A 131 -16.59 0.13 -6.29
C MET A 131 -16.12 -0.98 -7.24
N LYS A 132 -15.13 -1.76 -6.81
CA LYS A 132 -14.56 -2.85 -7.61
C LYS A 132 -14.07 -3.99 -6.74
N THR A 133 -14.07 -5.19 -7.32
CA THR A 133 -13.55 -6.42 -6.72
C THR A 133 -12.48 -7.01 -7.62
N TYR A 134 -11.41 -7.50 -7.00
CA TYR A 134 -10.23 -8.03 -7.67
C TYR A 134 -9.95 -9.46 -7.18
N ASN A 135 -9.41 -10.28 -8.09
CA ASN A 135 -9.06 -11.67 -7.77
C ASN A 135 -7.78 -11.78 -6.92
N ASP A 136 -6.89 -10.79 -7.01
CA ASP A 136 -5.60 -10.79 -6.34
C ASP A 136 -5.05 -9.36 -6.12
N PHE A 137 -4.06 -9.25 -5.23
CA PHE A 137 -3.40 -7.99 -4.88
C PHE A 137 -2.74 -7.34 -6.10
N ASN A 138 -2.07 -8.13 -6.95
CA ASN A 138 -1.33 -7.61 -8.10
C ASN A 138 -2.23 -6.89 -9.09
N THR A 139 -3.43 -7.40 -9.33
CA THR A 139 -4.42 -6.81 -10.22
C THR A 139 -4.98 -5.51 -9.63
N MET A 140 -5.28 -5.49 -8.33
CA MET A 140 -5.72 -4.27 -7.62
C MET A 140 -4.64 -3.19 -7.69
N LEU A 141 -3.39 -3.53 -7.37
CA LEU A 141 -2.25 -2.62 -7.42
C LEU A 141 -2.02 -2.10 -8.85
N GLU A 142 -2.04 -2.98 -9.86
CA GLU A 142 -1.83 -2.58 -11.25
C GLU A 142 -2.87 -1.57 -11.73
N GLU A 143 -4.14 -1.76 -11.38
CA GLU A 143 -5.19 -0.81 -11.76
C GLU A 143 -5.12 0.51 -11.00
N ALA A 144 -4.80 0.47 -9.70
CA ALA A 144 -4.57 1.68 -8.93
C ALA A 144 -3.45 2.52 -9.55
N LEU A 145 -2.30 1.89 -9.87
CA LEU A 145 -1.16 2.56 -10.50
C LEU A 145 -1.50 3.12 -11.89
N LYS A 146 -2.23 2.35 -12.71
CA LYS A 146 -2.68 2.82 -14.03
C LYS A 146 -3.59 4.02 -13.92
N THR A 147 -4.48 4.04 -12.93
CA THR A 147 -5.39 5.17 -12.69
C THR A 147 -4.62 6.43 -12.29
N ALA A 148 -3.57 6.29 -11.48
CA ALA A 148 -2.72 7.41 -11.08
C ALA A 148 -1.88 8.01 -12.23
N LEU A 149 -1.74 7.30 -13.35
CA LEU A 149 -1.03 7.76 -14.55
C LEU A 149 -1.92 8.51 -15.56
N LEU A 150 -3.24 8.55 -15.35
CA LEU A 150 -4.21 9.21 -16.23
C LEU A 150 -4.33 10.72 -15.92
#